data_AF-A0A7E4UQW4-F1
#
_entry.id   AF-A0A7E4UQW4-F1
#
_cell.length_a   1.000
_cell.length_b   1.000
_cell.length_c   1.000
_cell.angle_alpha   90.00
_cell.angle_beta   90.00
_cell.angle_gamma   90.00
#
_symmetry.space_group_name_H-M   'P 1'
#
loop_
_entity.id
_entity.type
_entity.pdbx_description
1 polymer ?
#
loop_
_entity_poly.entity_id
_entity_poly.type
_entity_poly.pdbx_seq_one_letter_code
_entity_poly.pdbx_strand_id
1 'polypeptide(L)'
;QGAEVFAAKVNIEVQWANQMTIAATELAGGRIRTAYYDLDSLRAAVDPQAWFRNGNPIPPRKIPPHSLISYYTDANNRGYLAPDSEIATSEQRLSEILEYTRSVPVEQAEAWEAQTKQANQVFLGVKPGSLVSLADRKVFEPTHPALIEHYSPEEALADHLR
;
A
#
# COMPACT_ATOMS: atom_id res chain seq x y z
N GLN A 1 12.99 -13.91 10.49
CA GLN A 1 13.60 -14.34 11.76
C GLN A 1 12.79 -13.73 12.89
N GLY A 2 12.66 -14.41 14.04
CA GLY A 2 11.92 -13.88 15.20
C GLY A 2 10.40 -14.03 15.15
N ALA A 3 9.87 -14.95 14.33
CA ALA A 3 8.42 -15.17 14.22
C ALA A 3 7.82 -15.69 15.53
N GLU A 4 8.60 -16.47 16.26
CA GLU A 4 8.27 -17.12 17.53
C GLU A 4 8.17 -16.15 18.72
N VAL A 5 8.81 -14.98 18.64
CA VAL A 5 8.76 -13.94 19.68
C VAL A 5 7.99 -12.69 19.24
N PHE A 6 7.53 -12.64 17.99
CA PHE A 6 6.83 -11.49 17.46
C PHE A 6 5.43 -11.37 18.07
N ALA A 7 5.20 -10.29 18.82
CA ALA A 7 3.93 -10.04 19.52
C ALA A 7 3.38 -8.63 19.25
N ALA A 8 3.90 -7.93 18.24
CA ALA A 8 3.52 -6.55 17.96
C ALA A 8 2.29 -6.48 17.04
N LYS A 9 1.24 -5.81 17.53
CA LYS A 9 0.03 -5.52 16.74
C LYS A 9 0.27 -4.28 15.86
N VAL A 10 0.67 -4.51 14.62
CA VAL A 10 1.04 -3.44 13.67
C VAL A 10 0.26 -3.55 12.35
N ASN A 11 -0.01 -2.41 11.72
CA ASN A 11 -0.47 -2.34 10.33
C ASN A 11 0.71 -1.91 9.46
N ILE A 12 1.28 -2.83 8.69
CA ILE A 12 2.52 -2.62 7.94
C ILE A 12 2.34 -2.83 6.45
N GLU A 13 2.99 -1.98 5.67
CA GLU A 13 3.13 -2.12 4.22
C GLU A 13 4.60 -2.37 3.90
N VAL A 14 4.89 -3.45 3.17
CA VAL A 14 6.24 -3.83 2.76
C VAL A 14 6.26 -4.16 1.28
N GLN A 15 7.43 -4.19 0.63
CA GLN A 15 7.48 -4.54 -0.80
C GLN A 15 7.38 -6.05 -1.04
N TRP A 16 7.79 -6.86 -0.07
CA TRP A 16 7.82 -8.32 -0.15
C TRP A 16 7.69 -8.94 1.24
N ALA A 17 6.95 -10.03 1.33
CA ALA A 17 6.83 -10.86 2.52
C ALA A 17 6.73 -12.33 2.15
N ASN A 18 7.21 -13.20 3.02
CA ASN A 18 6.98 -14.64 2.94
C ASN A 18 5.78 -15.04 3.81
N GLN A 19 5.26 -16.26 3.60
CA GLN A 19 4.09 -16.77 4.31
C GLN A 19 4.28 -16.81 5.83
N MET A 20 5.48 -17.14 6.32
CA MET A 20 5.77 -17.19 7.75
C MET A 20 5.69 -15.79 8.41
N THR A 21 6.19 -14.75 7.74
CA THR A 21 6.11 -13.37 8.21
C THR A 21 4.67 -12.87 8.20
N ILE A 22 3.91 -13.23 7.17
CA ILE A 22 2.49 -12.89 7.07
C ILE A 22 1.72 -13.53 8.22
N ALA A 23 1.86 -14.84 8.40
CA ALA A 23 1.24 -15.59 9.49
C ALA A 23 1.61 -15.01 10.87
N ALA A 24 2.89 -14.75 11.14
CA ALA A 24 3.33 -14.19 12.41
C ALA A 24 2.72 -12.81 12.68
N THR A 25 2.59 -11.97 11.65
CA THR A 25 1.98 -10.64 11.77
C THR A 25 0.48 -10.74 12.06
N GLU A 26 -0.22 -11.61 11.34
CA GLU A 26 -1.66 -11.84 11.52
C GLU A 26 -1.98 -12.53 12.85
N LEU A 27 -1.14 -13.46 13.29
CA LEU A 27 -1.21 -14.14 14.59
C LEU A 27 -1.07 -13.14 15.75
N ALA A 28 -0.15 -12.19 15.65
CA ALA A 28 -0.02 -11.09 16.61
C ALA A 28 -1.19 -10.10 16.56
N GLY A 29 -2.17 -10.31 15.67
CA GLY A 29 -3.34 -9.48 15.49
C GLY A 29 -3.08 -8.23 14.64
N GLY A 30 -1.99 -8.19 13.89
CA GLY A 30 -1.65 -7.11 12.96
C GLY A 30 -2.27 -7.28 11.56
N ARG A 31 -1.91 -6.37 10.64
CA ARG A 31 -2.23 -6.40 9.21
C ARG A 31 -0.94 -6.18 8.42
N ILE A 32 -0.76 -6.93 7.34
CA ILE A 32 0.35 -6.76 6.40
C ILE A 32 -0.20 -6.63 5.00
N ARG A 33 0.33 -5.68 4.22
CA ARG A 33 0.10 -5.58 2.77
C ARG A 33 1.43 -5.53 2.03
N THR A 34 1.47 -6.11 0.84
CA THR A 34 2.61 -5.99 -0.07
C THR A 34 2.33 -5.00 -1.19
N ALA A 35 3.18 -3.99 -1.34
CA ALA A 35 2.99 -2.92 -2.32
C ALA A 35 4.26 -2.62 -3.11
N TYR A 36 4.08 -2.39 -4.42
CA TYR A 36 5.18 -2.00 -5.29
C TYR A 36 5.45 -0.50 -5.20
N TYR A 37 6.73 -0.13 -5.22
CA TYR A 37 7.20 1.25 -5.30
C TYR A 37 8.22 1.35 -6.43
N ASP A 38 7.91 2.13 -7.46
CA ASP A 38 8.89 2.48 -8.49
C ASP A 38 9.98 3.42 -7.92
N LEU A 39 11.04 3.67 -8.70
CA LEU A 39 12.19 4.47 -8.27
C LEU A 39 11.80 5.86 -7.74
N ASP A 40 10.87 6.55 -8.38
CA ASP A 40 10.50 7.91 -7.99
C ASP A 40 9.60 7.89 -6.76
N SER A 41 8.63 6.97 -6.73
CA SER A 41 7.80 6.72 -5.55
C SER A 41 8.61 6.32 -4.33
N LEU A 42 9.63 5.48 -4.50
CA LEU A 42 10.52 5.05 -3.43
C LEU A 42 11.38 6.21 -2.93
N ARG A 43 11.95 7.01 -3.83
CA ARG A 43 12.72 8.22 -3.47
C ARG A 43 11.86 9.19 -2.65
N ALA A 44 10.62 9.42 -3.10
CA ALA A 44 9.66 10.26 -2.39
C ALA A 44 9.31 9.69 -1.00
N ALA A 45 9.10 8.38 -0.88
CA ALA A 45 8.76 7.74 0.38
C ALA A 45 9.93 7.68 1.39
N VAL A 46 11.16 7.51 0.92
CA VAL A 46 12.36 7.37 1.77
C VAL A 46 12.81 8.71 2.34
N ASP A 47 12.86 9.77 1.52
CA ASP A 47 13.18 11.13 1.97
C ASP A 47 12.14 12.14 1.44
N PRO A 48 10.96 12.19 2.07
CA PRO A 48 9.90 13.10 1.65
C PRO A 48 10.32 14.57 1.79
N GLN A 49 11.18 14.89 2.76
CA GLN A 49 11.61 16.26 2.98
C GLN A 49 12.49 16.76 1.83
N ALA A 50 13.44 15.96 1.36
CA ALA A 50 14.22 16.27 0.18
C ALA A 50 13.34 16.35 -1.07
N TRP A 51 12.39 15.43 -1.24
CA TRP A 51 11.45 15.45 -2.37
C TRP A 51 10.67 16.76 -2.44
N PHE A 52 10.05 17.18 -1.33
CA PHE A 52 9.25 18.41 -1.30
C PHE A 52 10.10 19.69 -1.45
N ARG A 53 11.35 19.70 -0.95
CA ARG A 53 12.27 20.84 -1.16
C ARG A 53 12.65 21.04 -2.62
N ASN A 54 12.67 19.99 -3.42
CA ASN A 54 12.93 20.09 -4.86
C ASN A 54 11.74 20.69 -5.63
N GLY A 55 10.58 20.90 -5.00
CA GLY A 55 9.39 21.42 -5.65
C GLY A 55 8.71 20.45 -6.60
N ASN A 56 9.06 19.16 -6.53
CA ASN A 56 8.45 18.14 -7.37
C ASN A 56 7.01 17.85 -6.90
N PRO A 57 6.05 17.68 -7.83
CA PRO A 57 4.73 17.15 -7.47
C PRO A 57 4.86 15.73 -6.92
N ILE A 58 3.87 15.29 -6.15
CA ILE A 58 3.83 13.93 -5.64
C ILE A 58 3.67 12.96 -6.83
N PRO A 59 4.59 12.00 -7.01
CA PRO A 59 4.49 11.07 -8.12
C PRO A 59 3.35 10.06 -7.87
N PRO A 60 2.61 9.65 -8.91
CA PRO A 60 1.75 8.49 -8.82
C PRO A 60 2.61 7.22 -8.81
N ARG A 61 2.27 6.25 -7.94
CA ARG A 61 2.90 4.92 -7.97
C ARG A 61 2.60 4.26 -9.30
N LYS A 62 3.65 3.83 -9.98
CA LYS A 62 3.52 3.05 -11.22
C LYS A 62 3.13 1.62 -10.92
N ILE A 63 2.52 0.97 -11.91
CA ILE A 63 2.20 -0.47 -11.87
C ILE A 63 3.53 -1.26 -11.85
N PRO A 64 3.60 -2.38 -11.12
CA PRO A 64 4.77 -3.25 -11.15
C PRO A 64 5.07 -3.75 -12.58
N PRO A 65 6.33 -4.09 -12.88
CA PRO A 65 6.65 -4.73 -14.14
C PRO A 65 5.90 -6.06 -14.30
N HIS A 66 5.70 -6.50 -15.54
CA HIS A 66 4.95 -7.74 -15.85
C HIS A 66 5.50 -8.98 -15.14
N SER A 67 6.81 -9.04 -14.83
CA SER A 67 7.40 -10.14 -14.06
C SER A 67 6.95 -10.21 -12.59
N LEU A 68 6.44 -9.10 -12.04
CA LEU A 68 6.03 -8.96 -10.64
C LEU A 68 4.53 -8.74 -10.46
N ILE A 69 3.78 -8.48 -11.53
CA ILE A 69 2.32 -8.25 -11.48
C ILE A 69 1.60 -9.39 -10.74
N SER A 70 1.95 -10.65 -11.05
CA SER A 70 1.35 -11.83 -10.43
C SER A 70 1.57 -11.90 -8.93
N TYR A 71 2.72 -11.42 -8.43
CA TYR A 71 3.00 -11.38 -7.00
C TYR A 71 2.07 -10.40 -6.27
N TYR A 72 1.88 -9.20 -6.83
CA TYR A 72 1.09 -8.12 -6.22
C TYR A 72 -0.42 -8.24 -6.44
N THR A 73 -0.87 -9.10 -7.37
CA THR A 73 -2.27 -9.47 -7.57
C THR A 73 -2.68 -10.71 -6.75
N ASP A 74 -1.72 -11.53 -6.30
CA ASP A 74 -2.00 -12.72 -5.50
C ASP A 74 -2.37 -12.38 -4.05
N ALA A 75 -3.59 -12.76 -3.66
CA ALA A 75 -4.11 -12.62 -2.31
C ALA A 75 -3.24 -13.31 -1.25
N ASN A 76 -2.57 -14.42 -1.58
CA ASN A 76 -1.69 -15.11 -0.63
C ASN A 76 -0.47 -14.28 -0.24
N ASN A 77 -0.06 -13.33 -1.09
CA ASN A 77 1.04 -12.41 -0.77
C ASN A 77 0.54 -11.11 -0.15
N ARG A 78 -0.77 -10.99 0.13
CA ARG A 78 -1.42 -9.76 0.61
C ARG A 78 -1.16 -8.59 -0.34
N GLY A 79 -1.17 -8.91 -1.63
CA GLY A 79 -0.86 -7.99 -2.71
C GLY A 79 -1.82 -6.81 -2.74
N TYR A 80 -1.30 -5.61 -2.93
CA TYR A 80 -2.11 -4.40 -2.93
C TYR A 80 -3.09 -4.30 -4.11
N LEU A 81 -2.87 -5.09 -5.18
CA LEU A 81 -3.77 -5.21 -6.34
C LEU A 81 -4.73 -6.39 -6.24
N ALA A 82 -4.60 -7.22 -5.19
CA ALA A 82 -5.50 -8.34 -4.97
C ALA A 82 -6.88 -7.84 -4.48
N PRO A 83 -7.98 -8.50 -4.85
CA PRO A 83 -9.31 -8.16 -4.33
C PRO A 83 -9.37 -8.40 -2.82
N ASP A 84 -9.96 -7.47 -2.06
CA ASP A 84 -10.04 -7.60 -0.60
C ASP A 84 -10.85 -8.86 -0.17
N SER A 85 -11.81 -9.32 -0.98
CA SER A 85 -12.55 -10.57 -0.74
C SER A 85 -11.68 -11.83 -0.86
N GLU A 86 -10.74 -11.84 -1.80
CA GLU A 86 -9.80 -12.94 -1.96
C GLU A 86 -8.74 -12.92 -0.85
N ILE A 87 -8.31 -11.73 -0.43
CA ILE A 87 -7.42 -11.57 0.73
C ILE A 87 -8.08 -12.15 1.98
N ALA A 88 -9.34 -11.79 2.28
CA ALA A 88 -10.07 -12.32 3.42
C ALA A 88 -10.18 -13.86 3.39
N THR A 89 -10.41 -14.44 2.21
CA THR A 89 -10.45 -15.90 2.02
C THR A 89 -9.08 -16.55 2.24
N SER A 90 -8.00 -15.93 1.75
CA SER A 90 -6.63 -16.41 1.95
C SER A 90 -6.20 -16.33 3.42
N GLU A 91 -6.55 -15.25 4.12
CA GLU A 91 -6.33 -15.09 5.55
C GLU A 91 -7.04 -16.19 6.35
N GLN A 92 -8.32 -16.45 6.06
CA GLN A 92 -9.08 -17.51 6.71
C GLN A 92 -8.40 -18.87 6.51
N ARG A 93 -8.05 -19.23 5.27
CA ARG A 93 -7.35 -20.49 4.96
C ARG A 93 -6.03 -20.62 5.72
N LEU A 94 -5.23 -19.55 5.79
CA LEU A 94 -3.96 -19.58 6.49
C LEU A 94 -4.16 -19.77 8.01
N SER A 95 -5.19 -19.12 8.57
CA SER A 95 -5.56 -19.27 9.98
C SER A 95 -6.00 -20.69 10.33
N GLU A 96 -6.69 -21.38 9.42
CA GLU A 96 -7.09 -22.78 9.57
C GLU A 96 -5.88 -23.73 9.49
N ILE A 97 -4.96 -23.50 8.55
CA ILE A 97 -3.75 -24.32 8.38
C ILE A 97 -2.81 -24.23 9.58
N LEU A 98 -2.67 -23.03 10.16
CA LEU A 98 -1.75 -22.75 11.27
C LEU A 98 -2.46 -22.72 12.64
N GLU A 99 -3.74 -23.08 12.67
CA GLU A 99 -4.56 -23.24 13.87
C GLU A 99 -4.55 -22.01 14.81
N TYR A 100 -4.63 -20.80 14.24
CA TYR A 100 -4.74 -19.57 15.02
C TYR A 100 -6.06 -18.83 14.80
N THR A 101 -6.52 -18.13 15.84
CA THR A 101 -7.70 -17.28 15.75
C THR A 101 -7.26 -15.82 15.63
N ARG A 102 -7.70 -15.16 14.55
CA ARG A 102 -7.52 -13.72 14.38
C ARG A 102 -8.79 -13.00 14.81
N SER A 103 -8.70 -12.17 15.84
CA SER A 103 -9.77 -11.25 16.24
C SER A 103 -9.30 -9.82 16.06
N VAL A 104 -9.89 -9.12 15.10
CA VAL A 104 -9.68 -7.69 14.89
C VAL A 104 -10.94 -6.97 15.35
N PRO A 105 -10.87 -6.08 16.36
CA PRO A 105 -11.99 -5.24 16.73
C PRO A 105 -12.47 -4.40 15.53
N VAL A 106 -13.78 -4.19 15.39
CA VAL A 106 -14.37 -3.45 14.27
C VAL A 106 -13.73 -2.06 14.11
N GLU A 107 -13.59 -1.32 15.20
CA GLU A 107 -12.94 0.00 15.22
C GLU A 107 -11.51 -0.04 14.67
N GLN A 108 -10.78 -1.13 14.95
CA GLN A 108 -9.41 -1.30 14.47
C GLN A 108 -9.38 -1.61 12.97
N ALA A 109 -10.32 -2.42 12.49
CA ALA A 109 -10.46 -2.74 11.07
C ALA A 109 -10.82 -1.49 10.27
N GLU A 110 -11.77 -0.68 10.75
CA GLU A 110 -12.14 0.61 10.15
C GLU A 110 -10.94 1.57 10.11
N ALA A 111 -10.17 1.65 11.21
CA ALA A 111 -8.96 2.46 11.25
C ALA A 111 -7.90 2.00 10.23
N TRP A 112 -7.75 0.69 10.02
CA TRP A 112 -6.83 0.17 9.01
C TRP A 112 -7.31 0.45 7.60
N GLU A 113 -8.62 0.39 7.33
CA GLU A 113 -9.14 0.76 6.02
C GLU A 113 -9.00 2.25 5.72
N ALA A 114 -9.20 3.11 6.71
CA ALA A 114 -8.91 4.55 6.57
C ALA A 114 -7.41 4.84 6.31
N GLN A 115 -6.53 3.91 6.71
CA GLN A 115 -5.08 3.98 6.48
C GLN A 115 -4.62 3.25 5.21
N THR A 116 -5.53 2.57 4.49
CA THR A 116 -5.22 1.88 3.24
C THR A 116 -4.98 2.92 2.14
N LYS A 117 -3.79 2.88 1.53
CA LYS A 117 -3.45 3.73 0.39
C LYS A 117 -4.09 3.20 -0.89
N GLN A 118 -4.50 4.08 -1.79
CA GLN A 118 -4.87 3.69 -3.14
C GLN A 118 -3.66 3.15 -3.92
N ALA A 119 -3.90 2.33 -4.94
CA ALA A 119 -2.84 1.67 -5.71
C ALA A 119 -1.78 2.66 -6.25
N ASN A 120 -2.20 3.83 -6.73
CA ASN A 120 -1.33 4.88 -7.27
C ASN A 120 -0.80 5.86 -6.21
N GLN A 121 -1.12 5.70 -4.92
CA GLN A 121 -0.84 6.70 -3.89
C GLN A 121 0.42 6.37 -3.09
N VAL A 122 1.35 7.34 -2.98
CA VAL A 122 2.58 7.22 -2.18
C VAL A 122 2.34 7.59 -0.71
N PHE A 123 1.72 8.75 -0.47
CA PHE A 123 1.50 9.32 0.86
C PHE A 123 0.04 9.20 1.27
N LEU A 124 -0.22 8.77 2.50
CA LEU A 124 -1.57 8.77 3.05
C LEU A 124 -2.06 10.22 3.21
N GLY A 125 -3.28 10.51 2.72
CA GLY A 125 -3.92 11.82 2.86
C GLY A 125 -3.47 12.90 1.87
N VAL A 126 -2.51 12.62 0.97
CA VAL A 126 -2.11 13.55 -0.08
C VAL A 126 -2.20 12.87 -1.45
N LYS A 127 -2.85 13.53 -2.41
CA LYS A 127 -3.09 12.96 -3.75
C LYS A 127 -1.85 13.08 -4.64
N PRO A 128 -1.66 12.16 -5.60
CA PRO A 128 -0.70 12.34 -6.68
C PRO A 128 -0.93 13.64 -7.45
N GLY A 129 0.13 14.26 -7.95
CA GLY A 129 0.10 15.54 -8.65
C GLY A 129 0.05 16.77 -7.74
N SER A 130 -0.27 16.62 -6.45
CA SER A 130 -0.23 17.73 -5.49
C SER A 130 1.20 18.20 -5.22
N LEU A 131 1.38 19.51 -5.00
CA LEU A 131 2.64 20.14 -4.65
C LEU A 131 2.62 20.59 -3.19
N VAL A 132 3.61 20.19 -2.40
CA VAL A 132 3.69 20.48 -0.97
C VAL A 132 4.70 21.59 -0.73
N SER A 133 4.25 22.75 -0.25
CA SER A 133 5.14 23.83 0.20
C SER A 133 5.40 23.71 1.70
N LEU A 134 6.64 23.39 2.05
CA LEU A 134 7.08 23.33 3.45
C LEU A 134 7.17 24.72 4.09
N ALA A 135 7.48 25.76 3.30
CA ALA A 135 7.58 27.13 3.78
C ALA A 135 6.21 27.69 4.16
N ASP A 136 5.22 27.50 3.28
CA ASP A 136 3.86 28.02 3.49
C ASP A 136 2.97 27.08 4.31
N ARG A 137 3.43 25.84 4.52
CA ARG A 137 2.66 24.73 5.14
C ARG A 137 1.34 24.49 4.40
N LYS A 138 1.40 24.48 3.08
CA LYS A 138 0.23 24.33 2.19
C LYS A 138 0.45 23.21 1.18
N VAL A 139 -0.65 22.61 0.77
CA VAL A 139 -0.72 21.65 -0.33
C VAL A 139 -1.51 22.29 -1.46
N PHE A 140 -0.92 22.31 -2.65
CA PHE A 140 -1.53 22.83 -3.87
C PHE A 140 -1.96 21.66 -4.75
N GLU A 141 -3.24 21.56 -5.06
CA GLU A 141 -3.78 20.54 -5.95
C GLU A 141 -3.77 21.02 -7.41
N PRO A 142 -3.57 20.12 -8.39
CA PRO A 142 -3.65 20.47 -9.79
C PRO A 142 -5.08 20.88 -10.17
N THR A 143 -5.23 22.05 -10.79
CA THR A 143 -6.54 22.57 -11.23
C THR A 143 -6.77 22.41 -12.73
N HIS A 144 -5.70 22.27 -13.53
CA HIS A 144 -5.82 22.16 -14.98
C HIS A 144 -6.35 20.77 -15.37
N PRO A 145 -7.39 20.67 -16.23
CA PRO A 145 -8.01 19.39 -16.59
C PRO A 145 -7.03 18.33 -17.07
N ALA A 146 -6.10 18.68 -17.97
CA ALA A 146 -5.08 17.75 -18.47
C ALA A 146 -4.13 17.20 -17.39
N LEU A 147 -3.86 17.97 -16.32
CA LEU A 147 -3.05 17.49 -15.20
C LEU A 147 -3.87 16.57 -14.30
N ILE A 148 -5.14 16.90 -14.07
CA ILE A 148 -6.05 16.07 -13.31
C ILE A 148 -6.17 14.70 -13.99
N GLU A 149 -6.38 14.66 -15.30
CA GLU A 149 -6.43 13.42 -16.10
C GLU A 149 -5.12 12.63 -16.00
N HIS A 150 -3.97 13.28 -16.21
CA HIS A 150 -2.66 12.64 -16.13
C HIS A 150 -2.36 11.98 -14.77
N TYR A 151 -2.79 12.60 -13.67
CA TYR A 151 -2.59 12.09 -12.31
C TYR A 151 -3.77 11.23 -11.81
N SER A 152 -4.83 11.08 -12.60
CA SER A 152 -5.99 10.28 -12.23
C SER A 152 -5.76 8.79 -12.51
N PRO A 153 -6.14 7.90 -11.58
CA PRO A 153 -5.81 6.47 -11.63
C PRO A 153 -6.57 5.62 -12.66
N GLU A 154 -7.72 6.07 -13.18
CA GLU A 154 -8.69 5.17 -13.83
C GLU A 154 -8.20 4.60 -15.17
N GLU A 155 -7.39 5.30 -15.94
CA GLU A 155 -6.99 4.85 -17.28
C GLU A 155 -5.75 3.93 -17.27
N ALA A 156 -4.78 4.20 -16.40
CA ALA A 156 -3.50 3.47 -16.42
C ALA A 156 -3.61 1.99 -16.00
N LEU A 157 -4.52 1.67 -15.06
CA LEU A 157 -4.71 0.31 -14.55
C LEU A 157 -5.49 -0.59 -15.53
N ALA A 158 -6.45 -0.02 -16.25
CA ALA A 158 -7.30 -0.76 -17.19
C ALA A 158 -6.54 -1.25 -18.43
N ASP A 159 -5.54 -0.49 -18.90
CA ASP A 159 -4.77 -0.85 -20.09
C ASP A 159 -3.69 -1.92 -19.84
N HIS A 160 -3.20 -2.05 -18.60
CA HIS A 160 -2.13 -3.00 -18.26
C HIS A 160 -2.64 -4.36 -17.74
N LEU A 161 -3.94 -4.46 -17.44
CA LEU A 161 -4.61 -5.70 -17.02
C LEU A 161 -5.31 -6.41 -18.20
N ARG A 162 -5.20 -5.88 -19.42
CA ARG A 162 -5.65 -6.51 -20.68
C ARG A 162 -4.50 -7.25 -21.36
#